data_AF-J9EX41-F1
#
_entry.id   AF-J9EX41-F1
#
_cell.length_a   1.000
_cell.length_b   1.000
_cell.length_c   1.000
_cell.angle_alpha   90.00
_cell.angle_beta   90.00
_cell.angle_gamma   90.00
#
_symmetry.space_group_name_H-M   'P 1'
#
loop_
_entity.id
_entity.type
_entity.pdbx_description
1 polymer ?
#
loop_
_entity_poly.entity_id
_entity_poly.type
_entity_poly.pdbx_seq_one_letter_code
_entity_poly.pdbx_strand_id
1 'polypeptide(L)'
;MDGISNCTINIDDDVVGCCPATSSCARSKLETDDTSHCYRRHFVGREHHDFYAIDNKLGPLILSARTELISSQEHFRIMLRTGHGTVHEIVPASALADRPTASRMARLLCDEVTTDRFSPVAFPGGTEMILKYDEHVLTNTYKFGVIYQRFGQTTEEELFGNATYSSAFDEFLNIIGERIELRNFKVNFEIELNN
;
A
#
# COMPACT_ATOMS: atom_id res chain seq x y z
N MET A 1 23.21 12.03 -36.22
CA MET A 1 23.93 10.89 -35.63
C MET A 1 23.79 11.02 -34.13
N ASP A 2 23.07 10.23 -33.35
CA ASP A 2 22.16 9.08 -33.45
C ASP A 2 21.43 9.11 -32.09
N GLY A 3 20.20 8.66 -31.83
CA GLY A 3 19.12 8.10 -32.61
C GLY A 3 17.92 8.06 -31.64
N ILE A 4 16.78 8.60 -32.05
CA ILE A 4 15.52 8.52 -31.31
C ILE A 4 14.87 7.19 -31.71
N SER A 5 14.74 6.26 -30.76
CA SER A 5 14.03 5.00 -30.98
C SER A 5 12.52 5.29 -31.01
N ASN A 6 11.95 5.33 -32.20
CA ASN A 6 10.51 5.36 -32.42
C ASN A 6 9.92 3.98 -32.11
N CYS A 7 9.18 3.86 -31.01
CA CYS A 7 8.33 2.70 -30.76
C CYS A 7 6.97 2.94 -31.44
N THR A 8 6.85 2.51 -32.70
CA THR A 8 5.57 2.32 -33.38
C THR A 8 4.95 1.03 -32.85
N ILE A 9 3.85 1.12 -32.12
CA ILE A 9 3.06 -0.07 -31.73
C ILE A 9 2.09 -0.36 -32.88
N ASN A 10 2.41 -1.39 -33.66
CA ASN A 10 1.47 -1.97 -34.62
C ASN A 10 0.41 -2.74 -33.85
N ILE A 11 -0.85 -2.38 -34.11
CA ILE A 11 -2.04 -3.09 -33.64
C ILE A 11 -2.31 -4.15 -34.70
N ASP A 12 -2.08 -5.42 -34.38
CA ASP A 12 -2.68 -6.52 -35.12
C ASP A 12 -3.44 -7.42 -34.16
N ASP A 13 -4.67 -7.71 -34.61
CA ASP A 13 -5.70 -8.56 -34.05
C ASP A 13 -5.19 -9.96 -33.68
N ASP A 14 -5.59 -10.44 -32.51
CA ASP A 14 -5.99 -11.84 -32.37
C ASP A 14 -7.17 -11.95 -31.39
N VAL A 15 -8.36 -11.92 -31.99
CA VAL A 15 -9.65 -12.24 -31.37
C VAL A 15 -9.85 -13.74 -31.40
N VAL A 16 -9.83 -14.42 -30.25
CA VAL A 16 -10.60 -15.66 -30.05
C VAL A 16 -11.04 -15.81 -28.58
N GLY A 17 -12.36 -15.81 -28.36
CA GLY A 17 -12.98 -16.51 -27.21
C GLY A 17 -13.94 -15.71 -26.33
N CYS A 18 -15.14 -15.43 -26.83
CA CYS A 18 -16.24 -14.82 -26.06
C CYS A 18 -16.68 -15.66 -24.84
N CYS A 19 -16.79 -15.00 -23.68
CA CYS A 19 -17.73 -15.33 -22.61
C CYS A 19 -18.47 -14.03 -22.22
N PRO A 20 -19.82 -13.94 -22.28
CA PRO A 20 -20.55 -12.71 -22.02
C PRO A 20 -20.87 -12.59 -20.53
N ALA A 21 -19.98 -11.92 -19.79
CA ALA A 21 -20.29 -11.31 -18.49
C ALA A 21 -19.25 -10.22 -18.20
N THR A 22 -19.30 -9.12 -18.96
CA THR A 22 -18.50 -7.93 -18.67
C THR A 22 -19.03 -7.26 -17.40
N SER A 23 -18.55 -7.72 -16.25
CA SER A 23 -18.42 -6.88 -15.07
C SER A 23 -17.34 -5.84 -15.39
N SER A 24 -17.76 -4.67 -15.89
CA SER A 24 -16.89 -3.53 -16.16
C SER A 24 -16.48 -2.83 -14.87
N CYS A 25 -15.90 -3.58 -13.95
CA CYS A 25 -15.31 -3.08 -12.71
C CYS A 25 -13.90 -3.66 -12.60
N ALA A 26 -13.06 -3.42 -13.61
CA ALA A 26 -11.63 -3.39 -13.38
C ALA A 26 -11.39 -2.22 -12.40
N ARG A 27 -11.44 -2.53 -11.11
CA ARG A 27 -11.29 -1.55 -10.04
C ARG A 27 -9.88 -0.99 -10.13
N SER A 28 -9.73 0.19 -10.76
CA SER A 28 -8.46 0.92 -10.78
C SER A 28 -8.06 1.20 -9.33
N LYS A 29 -7.02 0.52 -8.87
CA LYS A 29 -6.47 0.67 -7.52
C LYS A 29 -5.41 1.75 -7.60
N LEU A 30 -5.50 2.76 -6.74
CA LEU A 30 -4.41 3.73 -6.56
C LEU A 30 -3.13 2.95 -6.20
N GLU A 31 -2.00 3.30 -6.82
CA GLU A 31 -0.71 2.72 -6.45
C GLU A 31 -0.36 3.17 -5.04
N THR A 32 -0.63 2.30 -4.07
CA THR A 32 -0.22 2.44 -2.68
C THR A 32 0.71 1.29 -2.32
N ASP A 33 1.58 1.47 -1.32
CA ASP A 33 2.34 0.36 -0.76
C ASP A 33 1.37 -0.67 -0.22
N ASP A 34 1.21 -1.76 -0.97
CA ASP A 34 0.22 -2.81 -0.69
C ASP A 34 0.47 -3.50 0.65
N THR A 35 1.70 -3.43 1.19
CA THR A 35 2.05 -4.05 2.46
C THR A 35 1.38 -3.37 3.66
N SER A 36 1.13 -2.06 3.59
CA SER A 36 0.51 -1.27 4.67
C SER A 36 -0.87 -1.80 5.10
N HIS A 37 -1.67 -2.28 4.14
CA HIS A 37 -3.00 -2.85 4.40
C HIS A 37 -3.00 -4.37 4.58
N CYS A 38 -1.88 -5.05 4.37
CA CYS A 38 -1.83 -6.51 4.44
C CYS A 38 -2.15 -7.02 5.85
N TYR A 39 -1.66 -6.35 6.90
CA TYR A 39 -1.93 -6.79 8.27
C TYR A 39 -3.43 -6.69 8.61
N ARG A 40 -4.08 -5.58 8.25
CA ARG A 40 -5.55 -5.45 8.36
C ARG A 40 -6.28 -6.55 7.62
N ARG A 41 -5.92 -6.79 6.36
CA ARG A 41 -6.66 -7.72 5.48
C ARG A 41 -6.55 -9.17 5.94
N HIS A 42 -5.39 -9.57 6.45
CA HIS A 42 -5.06 -10.98 6.63
C HIS A 42 -4.93 -11.45 8.08
N PHE A 43 -4.73 -10.54 9.05
CA PHE A 43 -4.46 -10.88 10.45
C PHE A 43 -5.55 -10.35 11.39
N VAL A 44 -5.96 -9.08 11.23
CA VAL A 44 -6.98 -8.47 12.11
C VAL A 44 -8.30 -9.25 12.02
N GLY A 45 -8.88 -9.55 13.20
CA GLY A 45 -10.12 -10.32 13.32
C GLY A 45 -9.97 -11.83 13.04
N ARG A 46 -8.75 -12.33 12.82
CA ARG A 46 -8.46 -13.75 12.60
C ARG A 46 -7.49 -14.25 13.66
N GLU A 47 -7.51 -15.55 13.93
CA GLU A 47 -6.50 -16.17 14.80
C GLU A 47 -5.12 -16.06 14.16
N HIS A 48 -4.18 -15.43 14.88
CA HIS A 48 -2.79 -15.26 14.48
C HIS A 48 -1.91 -15.06 15.72
N HIS A 49 -0.60 -15.14 15.53
CA HIS A 49 0.39 -14.88 16.56
C HIS A 49 1.33 -13.76 16.14
N ASP A 50 1.55 -12.82 17.05
CA ASP A 50 2.54 -11.77 16.91
C ASP A 50 3.71 -12.03 17.86
N PHE A 51 4.91 -11.77 17.38
CA PHE A 51 6.16 -11.87 18.12
C PHE A 51 6.99 -10.61 17.92
N TYR A 52 7.83 -10.31 18.89
CA TYR A 52 8.86 -9.29 18.78
C TYR A 52 10.23 -9.87 19.15
N ALA A 53 11.28 -9.28 18.61
CA ALA A 53 12.66 -9.60 18.96
C ALA A 53 13.53 -8.36 18.77
N ILE A 54 14.72 -8.40 19.37
CA ILE A 54 15.82 -7.50 19.03
C ILE A 54 16.91 -8.35 18.39
N ASP A 55 17.24 -8.03 17.15
CA ASP A 55 18.34 -8.61 16.40
C ASP A 55 19.58 -7.71 16.49
N ASN A 56 20.76 -8.32 16.60
CA ASN A 56 22.00 -7.56 16.78
C ASN A 56 22.40 -6.76 15.54
N LYS A 57 22.01 -7.23 14.34
CA LYS A 57 22.34 -6.59 13.06
C LYS A 57 21.19 -5.71 12.56
N LEU A 58 19.95 -6.23 12.63
CA LEU A 58 18.77 -5.61 12.05
C LEU A 58 17.99 -4.71 13.03
N GLY A 59 18.32 -4.76 14.32
CA GLY A 59 17.61 -4.02 15.36
C GLY A 59 16.24 -4.64 15.68
N PRO A 60 15.20 -3.83 15.96
CA PRO A 60 13.90 -4.35 16.36
C PRO A 60 13.20 -5.08 15.22
N LEU A 61 12.62 -6.24 15.55
CA LEU A 61 11.84 -7.07 14.65
C LEU A 61 10.44 -7.28 15.20
N ILE A 62 9.44 -7.25 14.32
CA ILE A 62 8.07 -7.67 14.61
C ILE A 62 7.66 -8.71 13.57
N LEU A 63 7.22 -9.87 14.04
CA LEU A 63 6.79 -11.00 13.21
C LEU A 63 5.33 -11.30 13.49
N SER A 64 4.50 -11.33 12.46
CA SER A 64 3.13 -11.80 12.53
C SER A 64 2.99 -13.07 11.69
N ALA A 65 2.43 -14.12 12.26
CA ALA A 65 2.26 -15.40 11.58
C ALA A 65 0.86 -15.97 11.80
N ARG A 66 0.30 -16.55 10.74
CA ARG A 66 -1.01 -17.23 10.75
C ARG A 66 -0.97 -18.47 9.88
N THR A 67 -1.63 -19.53 10.32
CA THR A 67 -1.88 -20.73 9.50
C THR A 67 -3.12 -20.54 8.65
N GLU A 68 -3.04 -20.92 7.37
CA GLU A 68 -4.18 -20.94 6.45
C GLU A 68 -4.17 -22.20 5.57
N LEU A 69 -5.36 -22.64 5.15
CA LEU A 69 -5.54 -23.76 4.22
C LEU A 69 -5.74 -23.21 2.81
N ILE A 70 -4.84 -23.58 1.89
CA ILE A 70 -4.89 -23.21 0.47
C ILE A 70 -4.90 -24.51 -0.33
N SER A 71 -5.94 -24.76 -1.12
CA SER A 71 -6.08 -26.00 -1.91
C SER A 71 -5.88 -27.28 -1.07
N SER A 72 -6.43 -27.27 0.15
CA SER A 72 -6.31 -28.36 1.14
C SER A 72 -4.89 -28.63 1.65
N GLN A 73 -3.96 -27.70 1.46
CA GLN A 73 -2.59 -27.75 1.99
C GLN A 73 -2.37 -26.64 3.02
N GLU A 74 -1.69 -26.95 4.12
CA GLU A 74 -1.36 -25.98 5.16
C GLU A 74 -0.24 -25.04 4.70
N HIS A 75 -0.47 -23.74 4.90
CA HIS A 75 0.48 -22.68 4.61
C HIS A 75 0.60 -21.76 5.83
N PHE A 76 1.77 -21.16 5.97
CA PHE A 76 1.98 -20.04 6.89
C PHE A 76 1.99 -18.75 6.09
N ARG A 77 1.10 -17.84 6.44
CA ARG A 77 1.21 -16.45 6.04
C ARG A 77 2.04 -15.72 7.08
N ILE A 78 3.17 -15.17 6.64
CA ILE A 78 4.19 -14.58 7.51
C ILE A 78 4.42 -13.14 7.08
N MET A 79 4.45 -12.23 8.04
CA MET A 79 4.81 -10.84 7.83
C MET A 79 5.91 -10.46 8.82
N LEU A 80 7.08 -10.08 8.28
CA LEU A 80 8.24 -9.66 9.05
C LEU A 80 8.50 -8.17 8.82
N ARG A 81 8.52 -7.40 9.90
CA ARG A 81 8.82 -5.97 9.91
C ARG A 81 10.22 -5.77 10.48
N THR A 82 11.05 -5.04 9.73
CA THR A 82 12.43 -4.70 10.07
C THR A 82 12.64 -3.19 9.94
N GLY A 83 13.77 -2.68 10.42
CA GLY A 83 14.16 -1.28 10.18
C GLY A 83 14.34 -0.90 8.70
N HIS A 84 14.50 -1.90 7.81
CA HIS A 84 14.67 -1.69 6.37
C HIS A 84 13.36 -1.83 5.58
N GLY A 85 12.27 -2.20 6.23
CA GLY A 85 10.96 -2.41 5.60
C GLY A 85 10.26 -3.68 6.05
N THR A 86 9.12 -3.95 5.41
CA THR A 86 8.23 -5.07 5.71
C THR A 86 8.22 -6.07 4.57
N VAL A 87 8.42 -7.35 4.88
CA VAL A 87 8.30 -8.47 3.94
C VAL A 87 7.08 -9.30 4.32
N HIS A 88 6.27 -9.68 3.34
CA HIS A 88 5.05 -10.47 3.54
C HIS A 88 4.97 -11.59 2.50
N GLU A 89 4.96 -12.83 2.97
CA GLU A 89 4.93 -14.01 2.11
C GLU A 89 3.99 -15.09 2.65
N ILE A 90 3.59 -15.99 1.75
CA ILE A 90 2.89 -17.23 2.07
C ILE A 90 3.86 -18.37 1.76
N VAL A 91 4.23 -19.14 2.78
CA VAL A 91 5.12 -20.29 2.63
C VAL A 91 4.37 -21.58 2.92
N PRO A 92 4.61 -22.67 2.17
CA PRO A 92 4.01 -23.96 2.49
C PRO A 92 4.52 -24.44 3.85
N ALA A 93 3.67 -25.10 4.63
CA ALA A 93 4.07 -25.61 5.95
C ALA A 93 5.28 -26.54 5.89
N SER A 94 5.45 -27.27 4.77
CA SER A 94 6.61 -28.13 4.50
C SER A 94 7.95 -27.39 4.49
N ALA A 95 7.98 -26.08 4.18
CA ALA A 95 9.20 -25.27 4.20
C ALA A 95 9.77 -25.09 5.62
N LEU A 96 8.93 -25.20 6.65
CA LEU A 96 9.33 -25.07 8.05
C LEU A 96 9.63 -26.41 8.72
N ALA A 97 9.56 -27.53 7.99
CA ALA A 97 9.68 -28.89 8.53
C ALA A 97 8.81 -29.10 9.80
N ASP A 98 9.13 -30.10 10.62
CA ASP A 98 8.31 -30.49 11.79
C ASP A 98 8.30 -29.47 12.95
N ARG A 99 9.07 -28.37 12.85
CA ARG A 99 9.21 -27.38 13.93
C ARG A 99 9.07 -25.94 13.43
N PRO A 100 7.83 -25.46 13.24
CA PRO A 100 7.57 -24.06 12.94
C PRO A 100 7.91 -23.21 14.18
N THR A 101 8.96 -22.39 14.06
CA THR A 101 9.36 -21.45 15.11
C THR A 101 9.47 -20.05 14.52
N ALA A 102 9.21 -19.03 15.32
CA ALA A 102 9.25 -17.64 14.89
C ALA A 102 10.62 -17.26 14.27
N SER A 103 11.73 -17.75 14.82
CA SER A 103 13.07 -17.48 14.26
C SER A 103 13.29 -18.12 12.90
N ARG A 104 12.82 -19.36 12.69
CA ARG A 104 12.87 -20.01 11.37
C ARG A 104 11.97 -19.31 10.36
N MET A 105 10.78 -18.90 10.77
CA MET A 105 9.87 -18.11 9.94
C MET A 105 10.51 -16.79 9.51
N ALA A 106 11.12 -16.07 10.45
CA ALA A 106 11.82 -14.82 10.15
C ALA A 106 12.98 -15.03 9.17
N ARG A 107 13.80 -16.08 9.39
CA ARG A 107 14.94 -16.40 8.50
C ARG A 107 14.54 -16.87 7.10
N LEU A 108 13.33 -17.40 6.92
CA LEU A 108 12.82 -17.71 5.57
C LEU A 108 12.59 -16.44 4.75
N LEU A 109 12.13 -15.36 5.40
CA LEU A 109 11.86 -14.08 4.72
C LEU A 109 13.09 -13.18 4.67
N CYS A 110 14.02 -13.31 5.62
CA CYS A 110 15.24 -12.51 5.70
C CYS A 110 16.37 -13.35 6.33
N ASP A 111 17.27 -13.83 5.49
CA ASP A 111 18.42 -14.67 5.88
C ASP A 111 19.41 -13.96 6.80
N GLU A 112 19.40 -12.63 6.83
CA GLU A 112 20.22 -11.81 7.72
C GLU A 112 19.78 -11.83 9.20
N VAL A 113 18.60 -12.39 9.53
CA VAL A 113 18.11 -12.50 10.91
C VAL A 113 19.00 -13.47 11.71
N THR A 114 19.69 -12.94 12.72
CA THR A 114 20.63 -13.67 13.58
C THR A 114 20.01 -14.15 14.90
N THR A 115 18.96 -13.48 15.38
CA THR A 115 18.34 -13.80 16.67
C THR A 115 17.47 -15.05 16.61
N ASP A 116 17.56 -15.89 17.65
CA ASP A 116 16.68 -17.05 17.85
C ASP A 116 15.55 -16.77 18.86
N ARG A 117 15.65 -15.67 19.61
CA ARG A 117 14.74 -15.37 20.73
C ARG A 117 13.67 -14.38 20.29
N PHE A 118 12.55 -14.94 19.86
CA PHE A 118 11.30 -14.20 19.66
C PHE A 118 10.41 -14.36 20.89
N SER A 119 9.84 -13.25 21.34
CA SER A 119 8.90 -13.21 22.46
C SER A 119 7.49 -12.92 21.94
N PRO A 120 6.45 -13.62 22.43
CA PRO A 120 5.09 -13.36 21.99
C PRO A 120 4.62 -11.98 22.47
N VAL A 121 3.84 -11.30 21.63
CA VAL A 121 3.14 -10.07 22.02
C VAL A 121 1.93 -10.48 22.85
N ALA A 122 2.06 -10.39 24.18
CA ALA A 122 1.02 -10.79 25.13
C ALA A 122 0.13 -9.63 25.61
N PHE A 123 0.39 -8.40 25.14
CA PHE A 123 -0.34 -7.21 25.59
C PHE A 123 -1.75 -7.15 24.97
N PRO A 124 -2.81 -6.93 25.77
CA PRO A 124 -4.15 -6.64 25.23
C PRO A 124 -4.13 -5.38 24.37
N GLY A 125 -4.42 -5.51 23.07
CA GLY A 125 -4.32 -4.41 22.10
C GLY A 125 -2.99 -4.38 21.33
N GLY A 126 -2.11 -5.36 21.50
CA GLY A 126 -0.89 -5.50 20.69
C GLY A 126 -1.16 -5.48 19.18
N THR A 127 -2.17 -6.25 18.73
CA THR A 127 -2.65 -6.23 17.33
C THR A 127 -3.03 -4.83 16.86
N GLU A 128 -3.73 -4.04 17.67
CA GLU A 128 -4.13 -2.67 17.32
C GLU A 128 -2.92 -1.74 17.20
N MET A 129 -1.90 -1.92 18.05
CA MET A 129 -0.66 -1.16 17.95
C MET A 129 0.14 -1.50 16.70
N ILE A 130 0.22 -2.78 16.34
CA ILE A 130 0.88 -3.23 15.11
C ILE A 130 0.13 -2.72 13.88
N LEU A 131 -1.20 -2.74 13.89
CA LEU A 131 -2.02 -2.17 12.82
C LEU A 131 -1.76 -0.68 12.64
N LYS A 132 -1.73 0.09 13.74
CA LYS A 132 -1.41 1.53 13.68
C LYS A 132 0.00 1.77 13.17
N TYR A 133 0.95 0.91 13.53
CA TYR A 133 2.31 0.97 12.99
C TYR A 133 2.31 0.71 11.48
N ASP A 134 1.63 -0.30 10.94
CA ASP A 134 1.67 -0.55 9.49
C ASP A 134 1.02 0.55 8.66
N GLU A 135 0.04 1.23 9.24
CA GLU A 135 -0.77 2.22 8.54
C GLU A 135 -0.41 3.66 8.85
N HIS A 136 0.65 3.89 9.61
CA HIS A 136 1.06 5.25 9.98
C HIS A 136 1.43 6.12 8.76
N VAL A 137 1.89 5.51 7.66
CA VAL A 137 2.28 6.21 6.42
C VAL A 137 1.09 6.37 5.46
N LEU A 138 -0.06 5.76 5.74
CA LEU A 138 -1.21 5.87 4.86
C LEU A 138 -1.84 7.26 4.97
N THR A 139 -1.37 8.17 4.11
CA THR A 139 -1.99 9.47 3.91
C THR A 139 -3.20 9.31 3.01
N ASN A 140 -4.40 9.40 3.59
CA ASN A 140 -5.65 9.54 2.83
C ASN A 140 -5.92 10.99 2.41
N THR A 141 -4.95 11.89 2.62
CA THR A 141 -5.08 13.32 2.34
C THR A 141 -3.97 13.74 1.40
N TYR A 142 -4.37 14.22 0.23
CA TYR A 142 -3.46 14.71 -0.80
C TYR A 142 -3.72 16.19 -1.05
N LYS A 143 -2.65 16.91 -1.41
CA LYS A 143 -2.72 18.31 -1.80
C LYS A 143 -2.03 18.45 -3.14
N PHE A 144 -2.78 18.93 -4.12
CA PHE A 144 -2.27 19.18 -5.47
C PHE A 144 -2.31 20.67 -5.74
N GLY A 145 -1.19 21.21 -6.25
CA GLY A 145 -1.16 22.55 -6.80
C GLY A 145 -1.71 22.54 -8.22
N VAL A 146 -2.62 23.47 -8.53
CA VAL A 146 -3.09 23.71 -9.89
C VAL A 146 -2.61 25.09 -10.31
N ILE A 147 -1.86 25.16 -11.41
CA ILE A 147 -1.27 26.40 -11.92
C ILE A 147 -1.83 26.68 -13.32
N TYR A 148 -2.26 27.92 -13.55
CA TYR A 148 -2.69 28.39 -14.86
C TYR A 148 -1.51 29.00 -15.62
N GLN A 149 -1.18 28.46 -16.80
CA GLN A 149 -0.11 28.97 -17.65
C GLN A 149 -0.69 29.58 -18.93
N ARG A 150 -0.34 30.83 -19.21
CA ARG A 150 -0.65 31.52 -20.46
C ARG A 150 0.42 31.26 -21.51
N PHE A 151 0.06 31.45 -22.78
CA PHE A 151 1.01 31.34 -23.88
C PHE A 151 2.23 32.23 -23.65
N GLY A 152 3.42 31.66 -23.82
CA GLY A 152 4.70 32.38 -23.71
C GLY A 152 5.22 32.59 -22.28
N GLN A 153 4.46 32.25 -21.23
CA GLN A 153 4.98 32.28 -19.86
C GLN A 153 5.98 31.14 -19.65
N THR A 154 7.16 31.47 -19.13
CA THR A 154 8.28 30.51 -18.94
C THR A 154 8.98 30.63 -17.60
N THR A 155 8.69 31.68 -16.83
CA THR A 155 9.27 31.93 -15.50
C THR A 155 8.27 31.64 -14.39
N GLU A 156 8.77 31.35 -13.19
CA GLU A 156 7.95 31.09 -12.00
C GLU A 156 7.10 32.32 -11.66
N GLU A 157 7.71 33.51 -11.72
CA GLU A 157 7.08 34.79 -11.43
C GLU A 157 5.90 35.07 -12.38
N GLU A 158 6.02 34.73 -13.66
CA GLU A 158 4.94 34.87 -14.63
C GLU A 158 3.78 33.93 -14.32
N LEU A 159 4.06 32.68 -13.94
CA LEU A 159 3.03 31.67 -13.65
C LEU A 159 2.22 32.03 -12.40
N PHE A 160 2.90 32.42 -11.31
CA PHE A 160 2.25 32.79 -10.05
C PHE A 160 1.67 34.22 -10.04
N GLY A 161 2.09 35.08 -10.98
CA GLY A 161 1.59 36.45 -11.12
C GLY A 161 0.23 36.60 -11.81
N ASN A 162 -0.39 35.49 -12.24
CA ASN A 162 -1.67 35.52 -12.95
C ASN A 162 -2.84 35.94 -12.03
N ALA A 163 -3.31 37.19 -12.16
CA ALA A 163 -4.47 37.69 -11.42
C ALA A 163 -5.84 37.31 -12.02
N THR A 164 -5.85 36.80 -13.25
CA THR A 164 -7.07 36.34 -13.96
C THR A 164 -6.81 35.03 -14.68
N TYR A 165 -7.87 34.28 -14.99
CA TYR A 165 -7.82 33.00 -15.68
C TYR A 165 -8.94 32.91 -16.74
N SER A 166 -8.85 31.93 -17.65
CA SER A 166 -9.84 31.77 -18.73
C SER A 166 -11.12 31.08 -18.26
N SER A 167 -12.20 31.24 -19.02
CA SER A 167 -13.46 30.51 -18.79
C SER A 167 -13.27 28.99 -18.84
N ALA A 168 -12.45 28.51 -19.78
CA ALA A 168 -12.10 27.09 -19.87
C ALA A 168 -11.35 26.58 -18.63
N PHE A 169 -10.52 27.41 -18.01
CA PHE A 169 -9.87 27.05 -16.75
C PHE A 169 -10.87 27.03 -15.59
N ASP A 170 -11.82 27.97 -15.54
CA ASP A 170 -12.89 27.96 -14.54
C ASP A 170 -13.74 26.68 -14.60
N GLU A 171 -14.08 26.26 -15.83
CA GLU A 171 -14.80 25.02 -16.12
C GLU A 171 -14.00 23.80 -15.69
N PHE A 172 -12.70 23.73 -16.03
CA PHE A 172 -11.80 22.67 -15.57
C PHE A 172 -11.77 22.56 -14.04
N LEU A 173 -11.68 23.68 -13.33
CA LEU A 173 -11.69 23.70 -11.86
C LEU A 173 -13.00 23.14 -11.28
N ASN A 174 -14.15 23.38 -11.94
CA ASN A 174 -15.44 22.80 -11.53
C ASN A 174 -15.54 21.29 -11.81
N ILE A 175 -14.74 20.77 -12.75
CA ILE A 175 -14.69 19.33 -13.08
C ILE A 175 -13.83 18.59 -12.05
N ILE A 176 -12.69 19.15 -11.64
CA ILE A 176 -11.75 18.47 -10.74
C ILE A 176 -12.17 18.48 -9.26
N GLY A 177 -13.12 19.33 -8.88
CA GLY A 177 -13.61 19.36 -7.50
C GLY A 177 -14.61 20.48 -7.19
N GLU A 178 -15.10 20.46 -5.96
CA GLU A 178 -16.01 21.47 -5.44
C GLU A 178 -15.24 22.66 -4.85
N ARG A 179 -15.74 23.88 -5.11
CA ARG A 179 -15.18 25.11 -4.53
C ARG A 179 -15.75 25.32 -3.13
N ILE A 180 -14.86 25.30 -2.15
CA ILE A 180 -15.21 25.51 -0.73
C ILE A 180 -14.70 26.86 -0.23
N GLU A 181 -15.49 27.53 0.62
CA GLU A 181 -15.03 28.72 1.33
C GLU A 181 -14.07 28.28 2.45
N LEU A 182 -12.83 28.77 2.43
CA LEU A 182 -11.81 28.38 3.42
C LEU A 182 -12.04 29.00 4.80
N ARG A 183 -12.79 30.10 4.88
CA ARG A 183 -13.05 30.79 6.14
C ARG A 183 -13.90 29.89 7.05
N ASN A 184 -13.36 29.54 8.21
CA ASN A 184 -13.97 28.62 9.18
C ASN A 184 -14.22 27.19 8.64
N PHE A 185 -13.58 26.80 7.53
CA PHE A 185 -13.68 25.44 7.02
C PHE A 185 -13.07 24.46 8.01
N LYS A 186 -13.86 23.46 8.43
CA LYS A 186 -13.38 22.32 9.21
C LYS A 186 -13.34 21.11 8.30
N VAL A 187 -12.20 20.44 8.27
CA VAL A 187 -12.07 19.17 7.56
C VAL A 187 -12.82 18.11 8.38
N ASN A 188 -14.08 17.83 8.03
CA ASN A 188 -14.86 16.74 8.61
C ASN A 188 -14.57 15.46 7.82
N PHE A 189 -13.86 14.50 8.41
CA PHE A 189 -13.79 13.14 7.90
C PHE A 189 -14.86 12.30 8.60
N GLU A 190 -16.12 12.37 8.14
CA GLU A 190 -17.08 11.31 8.45
C GLU A 190 -16.88 10.19 7.43
N ILE A 191 -16.15 9.15 7.83
CA ILE A 191 -16.29 7.84 7.19
C ILE A 191 -17.59 7.27 7.75
N GLU A 192 -18.65 7.28 6.95
CA GLU A 192 -19.85 6.49 7.22
C GLU A 192 -19.45 5.00 7.25
N LEU A 193 -19.13 4.50 8.44
CA LEU A 193 -19.16 3.07 8.71
C LEU A 193 -20.64 2.69 8.81
N ASN A 194 -21.23 2.32 7.67
CA ASN A 194 -22.52 1.64 7.67
C ASN A 194 -22.34 0.29 8.37
N ASN A 195 -22.98 0.16 9.53
CA ASN A 195 -23.20 -1.08 10.29
C ASN A 195 -23.98 -2.12 9.47
#